data_AF-A0A923VFB8-F1
#
_entry.id   AF-A0A923VFB8-F1
#
_cell.length_a   1.000
_cell.length_b   1.000
_cell.length_c   1.000
_cell.angle_alpha   90.00
_cell.angle_beta   90.00
_cell.angle_gamma   90.00
#
_symmetry.space_group_name_H-M   'P 1'
#
loop_
_entity.id
_entity.type
_entity.pdbx_description
1 polymer ?
#
loop_
_entity_poly.entity_id
_entity_poly.type
_entity_poly.pdbx_seq_one_letter_code
_entity_poly.pdbx_strand_id
1 'polypeptide(L)' 'MKILLDESLPLKLRTDFGIGHEVFTVRDKGWLGKKNGELLQLMIADKFEI' A
#
# COMPACT_ATOMS: atom_id res chain seq x y z
N MET A 1 -2.29 -4.77 10.89
CA MET A 1 -1.27 -4.83 9.82
C MET A 1 -1.62 -3.82 8.74
N LYS A 2 -0.64 -3.07 8.23
CA LYS A 2 -0.85 -2.15 7.12
C LYS A 2 -0.71 -2.87 5.79
N ILE A 3 -1.62 -2.63 4.85
CA ILE A 3 -1.59 -3.23 3.50
C ILE A 3 -1.44 -2.10 2.48
N LEU A 4 -0.47 -2.23 1.58
CA LEU A 4 -0.29 -1.32 0.47
C LEU A 4 -0.82 -1.97 -0.81
N LEU A 5 -1.80 -1.33 -1.44
CA LEU A 5 -2.31 -1.72 -2.74
C LEU A 5 -1.56 -0.98 -3.84
N ASP A 6 -1.04 -1.77 -4.76
CA ASP A 6 -0.39 -1.30 -5.97
C ASP A 6 -1.38 -0.67 -6.95
N GLU A 7 -0.87 0.13 -7.89
CA GLU A 7 -1.65 0.79 -8.94
C GLU A 7 -2.36 -0.19 -9.91
N SER A 8 -1.86 -1.42 -9.98
CA SER A 8 -2.51 -2.51 -10.71
C SER A 8 -3.77 -3.05 -10.04
N LEU A 9 -3.99 -2.75 -8.76
CA LEU A 9 -5.11 -3.30 -7.98
C LEU A 9 -6.31 -2.32 -7.91
N PRO A 10 -7.55 -2.83 -7.99
CA PRO A 10 -8.75 -2.01 -7.91
C PRO A 10 -8.96 -1.45 -6.50
N LEU A 11 -9.33 -0.17 -6.41
CA LEU A 11 -9.57 0.52 -5.12
C LEU A 11 -10.61 -0.19 -4.23
N LYS A 12 -11.61 -0.85 -4.84
CA LYS A 12 -12.65 -1.59 -4.11
C LYS A 12 -12.08 -2.72 -3.26
N LEU A 13 -10.91 -3.26 -3.60
CA LEU A 13 -10.26 -4.32 -2.82
C LEU A 13 -9.93 -3.88 -1.40
N ARG A 14 -9.78 -2.56 -1.16
CA ARG A 14 -9.59 -1.99 0.18
C ARG A 14 -10.70 -2.41 1.15
N THR A 15 -11.95 -2.50 0.69
CA THR A 15 -13.07 -2.84 1.57
C THR A 15 -13.15 -4.33 1.90
N ASP A 16 -12.52 -5.20 1.11
CA ASP A 16 -12.56 -6.66 1.31
C ASP A 16 -11.69 -7.13 2.48
N PHE A 17 -10.69 -6.33 2.90
CA PHE A 17 -9.83 -6.67 4.04
C PHE A 17 -10.50 -6.44 5.41
N GLY A 18 -11.67 -5.81 5.47
CA GLY A 18 -12.38 -5.54 6.72
C GLY A 18 -11.67 -4.52 7.65
N ILE A 19 -12.17 -4.41 8.89
CA ILE A 19 -11.75 -3.38 9.85
C ILE A 19 -10.42 -3.66 10.58
N GLY A 20 -9.83 -4.85 10.40
CA GLY A 20 -8.58 -5.24 11.07
C GLY A 20 -7.30 -4.77 10.37
N HIS A 21 -7.42 -4.21 9.16
CA HIS A 21 -6.30 -3.84 8.32
C HIS A 21 -6.40 -2.37 7.90
N GLU A 22 -5.29 -1.65 8.06
CA GLU A 22 -5.15 -0.30 7.51
C GLU A 22 -4.65 -0.41 6.08
N VAL A 23 -5.57 -0.26 5.13
CA VAL A 23 -5.25 -0.39 3.70
C VAL A 23 -5.01 0.99 3.08
N PHE A 24 -3.88 1.14 2.40
CA PHE A 24 -3.47 2.33 1.67
C PHE A 24 -3.23 1.96 0.21
N THR A 25 -3.42 2.91 -0.71
CA THR A 25 -2.97 2.73 -2.10
C THR A 25 -1.68 3.50 -2.36
N VAL A 26 -0.91 3.09 -3.37
CA VAL A 26 0.23 3.88 -3.87
C VAL A 26 -0.20 5.29 -4.30
N ARG A 27 -1.45 5.47 -4.73
CA ARG A 27 -2.02 6.79 -5.02
C ARG A 27 -2.22 7.62 -3.75
N ASP A 28 -2.77 7.05 -2.68
CA ASP A 28 -2.97 7.75 -1.40
C ASP A 28 -1.64 8.23 -0.79
N LYS A 29 -0.58 7.43 -0.97
CA LYS A 29 0.77 7.74 -0.49
C LYS A 29 1.59 8.64 -1.43
N GLY A 30 1.09 8.91 -2.64
CA GLY A 30 1.84 9.65 -3.66
C GLY A 30 3.05 8.87 -4.21
N TRP A 31 3.01 7.54 -4.18
CA TRP A 31 4.07 6.63 -4.62
C TRP A 31 3.84 6.04 -6.03
N LEU A 32 2.98 6.67 -6.83
CA LEU A 32 2.70 6.23 -8.20
C LEU A 32 3.98 6.20 -9.05
N GLY A 33 4.17 5.10 -9.79
CA GLY A 33 5.30 4.93 -10.71
C GLY A 33 6.66 4.71 -10.03
N LYS A 34 6.66 4.41 -8.73
CA LYS A 34 7.87 4.00 -8.00
C LYS A 34 8.25 2.57 -8.35
N LYS A 35 9.55 2.29 -8.50
CA LYS A 35 10.03 0.92 -8.71
C LYS A 35 9.80 0.09 -7.45
N ASN A 36 9.62 -1.22 -7.58
CA ASN A 36 9.41 -2.14 -6.46
C ASN A 36 10.48 -2.00 -5.35
N GLY A 37 11.74 -1.80 -5.72
CA GLY A 37 12.82 -1.57 -4.76
C GLY A 37 12.64 -0.28 -3.95
N GLU A 38 12.21 0.82 -4.59
CA GLU A 38 11.88 2.07 -3.90
C GLU A 38 10.63 1.92 -3.03
N LEU A 39 9.62 1.20 -3.52
CA LEU A 39 8.38 0.90 -2.79
C LEU A 39 8.67 0.15 -1.49
N LEU A 40 9.54 -0.86 -1.50
CA LEU A 40 9.94 -1.58 -0.30
C LEU A 40 10.61 -0.64 0.72
N GLN A 41 11.51 0.24 0.27
CA GLN A 41 12.15 1.22 1.17
C GLN A 41 11.13 2.20 1.77
N LEU A 42 10.17 2.67 0.96
CA LEU A 42 9.08 3.53 1.40
C LEU A 42 8.16 2.83 2.39
N MET A 43 7.86 1.54 2.18
CA MET A 43 7.09 0.71 3.10
C MET A 43 7.80 0.57 4.46
N ILE A 44 9.11 0.31 4.47
CA ILE A 44 9.90 0.26 5.71
C ILE A 44 9.86 1.62 6.42
N ALA A 45 10.10 2.71 5.68
CA ALA A 45 10.09 4.06 6.24
C ALA A 45 8.74 4.46 6.84
N ASP A 46 7.63 4.02 6.23
CA ASP A 46 6.26 4.28 6.70
C ASP A 46 5.76 3.22 7.72
N LYS A 47 6.66 2.34 8.19
CA LYS A 47 6.38 1.30 9.19
C LYS A 47 5.30 0.31 8.76
N PHE A 48 5.30 -0.10 7.50
CA PHE A 48 4.60 -1.31 7.08
C PHE A 48 5.35 -2.53 7.64
N GLU A 49 4.59 -3.54 8.05
CA GLU A 49 5.16 -4.86 8.33
C GLU A 49 5.44 -5.52 6.97
N ILE A 50 6.68 -5.98 6.77
CA ILE A 50 7.16 -6.61 5.53
C ILE A 50 7.54 -8.06 5.82
#